data_AF-A0A7Y9KJD2-F1
#
_entry.id   AF-A0A7Y9KJD2-F1
#
_cell.length_a   1.000
_cell.length_b   1.000
_cell.length_c   1.000
_cell.angle_alpha   90.00
_cell.angle_beta   90.00
_cell.angle_gamma   90.00
#
_symmetry.space_group_name_H-M   'P 1'
#
loop_
_entity.id
_entity.type
_entity.pdbx_description
1 polymer ?
#
loop_
_entity_poly.entity_id
_entity_poly.type
_entity_poly.pdbx_seq_one_letter_code
_entity_poly.pdbx_strand_id
1 'polypeptide(L)' 'MSVTGLIPTRTTYRPGRRSPHRLATAHGAPLWTLGGDYRWELARSGRWLITSVTMTATWGDGNKDLPAQAAG' A
#
# COMPACT_ATOMS: atom_id res chain seq x y z
N MET A 1 21.13 5.16 1.65
CA MET A 1 21.01 5.47 0.21
C MET A 1 20.43 6.87 0.10
N SER A 2 21.27 7.88 -0.16
CA SER A 2 20.83 9.28 -0.25
C SER A 2 20.39 9.60 -1.68
N VAL A 3 19.24 10.25 -1.82
CA VAL A 3 18.82 10.91 -3.05
C VAL A 3 18.91 12.40 -2.81
N THR A 4 19.86 13.06 -3.48
CA THR A 4 19.98 14.52 -3.56
C THR A 4 20.00 14.91 -5.03
N GLY A 5 19.11 15.83 -5.43
CA GLY A 5 19.28 16.61 -6.66
C GLY A 5 18.06 16.64 -7.59
N LEU A 6 17.47 17.84 -7.66
CA LEU A 6 16.63 18.39 -8.73
C LEU A 6 15.19 17.90 -8.78
N ILE A 7 14.29 18.87 -8.56
CA ILE A 7 12.88 18.82 -8.93
C ILE A 7 12.82 18.76 -10.46
N PRO A 8 12.32 17.65 -11.02
CA PRO A 8 11.21 17.74 -11.94
C PRO A 8 9.99 17.12 -11.26
N THR A 9 8.86 17.80 -11.34
CA THR A 9 7.59 17.49 -10.67
C THR A 9 6.93 16.16 -11.05
N ARG A 10 7.65 15.23 -11.69
CA ARG A 10 7.19 13.86 -11.93
C ARG A 10 8.34 12.93 -12.33
N THR A 11 8.93 12.25 -11.35
CA THR A 11 9.76 11.06 -11.59
C THR A 11 8.92 9.83 -11.26
N THR A 12 8.42 9.13 -12.28
CA THR A 12 7.63 7.90 -12.08
C THR A 12 8.59 6.71 -12.01
N TYR A 13 9.01 6.36 -10.79
CA TYR A 13 9.70 5.09 -10.51
C TYR A 13 8.64 4.05 -10.09
N ARG A 14 8.44 2.98 -10.88
CA ARG A 14 7.49 1.89 -10.57
C ARG A 14 8.21 0.57 -10.31
N PRO A 15 8.76 0.33 -9.12
CA PRO A 15 8.89 -1.05 -8.66
C PRO A 15 7.48 -1.57 -8.37
N GLY A 16 7.17 -2.81 -8.81
CA GLY A 16 5.91 -3.46 -8.47
C GLY A 16 5.76 -3.53 -6.95
N ARG A 17 4.77 -2.84 -6.39
CA ARG A 17 4.51 -2.84 -4.95
C ARG A 17 3.60 -4.01 -4.59
N ARG A 18 3.92 -4.70 -3.49
CA ARG A 18 3.18 -5.84 -2.97
C ARG A 18 2.78 -5.58 -1.52
N SER A 19 1.51 -5.83 -1.17
CA SER A 19 1.00 -5.79 0.20
C SER A 19 0.38 -7.13 0.58
N PRO A 20 1.00 -7.92 1.48
CA PRO A 20 0.39 -9.13 2.02
C PRO A 20 -0.56 -8.80 3.17
N HIS A 21 -1.81 -9.26 3.08
CA HIS A 21 -2.80 -9.23 4.15
C HIS A 21 -2.97 -10.65 4.68
N ARG A 22 -2.73 -10.86 5.98
CA ARG A 22 -2.83 -12.18 6.60
C ARG A 22 -3.86 -12.18 7.73
N LEU A 23 -4.83 -13.09 7.65
CA LEU A 23 -5.71 -13.42 8.77
C LEU A 23 -5.27 -14.79 9.34
N ALA A 24 -5.20 -14.92 10.66
CA ALA A 24 -4.83 -16.18 11.30
C ALA A 24 -6.04 -17.12 11.35
N THR A 25 -6.03 -18.24 10.60
CA THR A 25 -7.09 -19.25 10.64
C THR A 25 -6.54 -20.66 10.49
N ALA A 26 -7.16 -21.65 11.14
CA ALA A 26 -6.75 -23.05 11.08
C ALA A 26 -6.93 -23.70 9.68
N HIS A 27 -7.94 -23.30 8.90
CA HIS A 27 -8.39 -24.08 7.71
C HIS A 27 -8.83 -23.26 6.46
N GLY A 28 -8.39 -22.01 6.28
CA GLY A 28 -8.66 -21.19 5.07
C GLY A 28 -7.38 -20.64 4.43
N ALA A 29 -7.45 -20.18 3.16
CA ALA A 29 -6.31 -19.51 2.52
C ALA A 29 -6.02 -18.19 3.28
N PRO A 30 -4.94 -18.14 4.08
CA PRO A 30 -4.77 -17.13 5.11
C PRO A 30 -4.24 -15.82 4.56
N LEU A 31 -3.94 -15.76 3.26
CA LEU A 31 -3.20 -14.71 2.61
C LEU A 31 -4.00 -14.14 1.45
N TRP A 32 -4.13 -12.82 1.44
CA TRP A 32 -4.47 -12.05 0.26
C TRP A 32 -3.31 -11.12 -0.06
N THR A 33 -2.83 -11.18 -1.29
CA THR A 33 -1.81 -10.28 -1.78
C THR A 33 -2.44 -9.31 -2.75
N LEU A 34 -2.23 -8.01 -2.53
CA LEU A 34 -2.59 -6.97 -3.47
C LEU A 34 -1.36 -6.28 -4.02
N GLY A 35 -1.46 -5.84 -5.27
CA GLY A 35 -0.55 -4.84 -5.84
C GLY A 35 -1.31 -3.74 -6.54
N GLY A 36 -0.68 -2.57 -6.56
CA GLY A 36 -1.33 -1.36 -7.05
C GLY A 36 -0.51 -0.11 -6.78
N ASP A 37 -1.10 1.02 -7.15
CA ASP A 37 -0.51 2.34 -6.96
C ASP A 37 -0.93 2.91 -5.59
N TYR A 38 0.01 3.56 -4.91
CA TYR A 38 -0.23 4.23 -3.64
C TYR A 38 -0.04 5.73 -3.79
N ARG A 39 -1.03 6.50 -3.37
CA ARG A 39 -0.96 7.96 -3.23
C ARG A 39 -0.93 8.34 -1.76
N TRP A 40 0.01 9.19 -1.40
CA TRP A 40 0.23 9.69 -0.05
C TRP A 40 0.02 11.19 -0.05
N GLU A 41 -0.85 11.68 0.83
CA GLU A 41 -0.98 13.10 1.10
C GLU A 41 -0.21 13.42 2.38
N LEU A 42 0.63 14.46 2.33
CA LEU A 42 1.51 14.84 3.42
C LEU A 42 1.26 16.29 3.83
N ALA A 43 1.22 16.55 5.14
CA ALA A 43 1.19 17.91 5.68
C ALA A 43 2.45 18.17 6.52
N ARG A 44 2.93 19.42 6.49
CA ARG A 44 4.06 19.87 7.28
C ARG A 44 3.57 20.63 8.52
N SER A 45 3.88 20.12 9.71
CA SER A 45 3.65 20.83 10.97
C SER A 45 4.72 20.41 11.99
N GLY A 46 5.85 21.12 12.01
CA GLY A 46 7.03 20.76 12.82
C GLY A 46 7.80 19.52 12.32
N ARG A 47 7.09 18.49 11.85
CA ARG A 47 7.57 17.36 11.03
C ARG A 47 6.64 17.08 9.84
N TRP A 48 7.03 16.17 8.93
CA TRP A 48 6.13 15.63 7.92
C TRP A 48 5.17 14.63 8.55
N LEU A 49 3.89 14.77 8.27
CA LEU A 49 2.83 13.86 8.72
C LEU A 49 2.10 13.32 7.50
N ILE A 50 1.75 12.04 7.55
CA ILE A 50 0.86 11.42 6.57
C ILE A 50 -0.56 11.79 6.97
N THR A 51 -1.28 12.52 6.11
CA THR A 51 -2.67 12.92 6.36
C THR A 51 -3.66 12.02 5.65
N SER A 52 -3.25 11.39 4.55
CA SER A 52 -4.06 10.41 3.84
C SER A 52 -3.19 9.41 3.09
N VAL A 53 -3.71 8.19 2.96
CA VAL A 53 -3.15 7.14 2.10
C VAL A 53 -4.30 6.56 1.28
N THR A 54 -4.16 6.57 -0.05
CA THR A 54 -5.08 5.88 -0.96
C THR A 54 -4.32 4.81 -1.71
N MET A 55 -4.81 3.57 -1.68
CA MET A 55 -4.31 2.46 -2.48
C MET A 55 -5.33 2.18 -3.60
N THR A 56 -4.86 2.17 -4.85
CA THR A 56 -5.65 1.74 -6.01
C THR A 56 -5.13 0.39 -6.46
N ALA A 57 -5.89 -0.68 -6.20
CA ALA A 57 -5.52 -2.03 -6.58
C ALA A 57 -5.56 -2.19 -8.11
N THR A 58 -4.48 -2.75 -8.68
CA THR A 58 -4.39 -3.09 -10.11
C THR A 58 -4.35 -4.60 -10.32
N TRP A 59 -3.98 -5.36 -9.30
CA TRP A 59 -4.10 -6.81 -9.28
C TRP A 59 -4.22 -7.34 -7.85
N GLY A 60 -4.71 -8.58 -7.72
CA GLY A 60 -4.76 -9.28 -6.45
C GLY A 60 -4.65 -10.80 -6.65
N ASP A 61 -4.18 -11.49 -5.62
CA ASP A 61 -3.99 -12.94 -5.57
C ASP A 61 -4.32 -13.49 -4.17
N GLY A 62 -4.89 -14.69 -4.06
CA GLY A 62 -5.33 -15.28 -2.80
C GLY A 62 -6.74 -14.86 -2.35
N ASN A 63 -6.97 -14.78 -1.03
CA ASN A 63 -8.32 -14.66 -0.45
C ASN A 63 -8.85 -13.21 -0.40
N LYS A 64 -9.51 -12.76 -1.47
CA LYS A 64 -10.08 -11.41 -1.59
C LYS A 64 -11.13 -11.03 -0.54
N ASP A 65 -11.67 -11.99 0.21
CA ASP A 65 -12.72 -11.76 1.20
C ASP A 65 -12.13 -11.38 2.59
N LEU A 66 -10.81 -11.47 2.77
CA LEU A 66 -10.11 -11.13 4.02
C LEU A 66 -10.43 -9.74 4.60
N PRO A 67 -10.54 -8.64 3.83
CA PRO A 67 -10.84 -7.32 4.40
C PRO A 67 -12.20 -7.28 5.07
N ALA A 68 -13.21 -7.90 4.47
CA ALA A 68 -14.54 -7.99 5.04
C ALA A 68 -14.54 -8.83 6.31
N GLN A 69 -13.78 -9.94 6.34
CA GLN A 69 -13.63 -10.77 7.52
C GLN A 69 -12.88 -10.09 8.68
N ALA A 70 -11.97 -9.16 8.38
CA ALA A 70 -11.24 -8.38 9.39
C ALA A 70 -12.04 -7.20 9.95
N ALA A 71 -13.11 -6.78 9.28
CA ALA A 71 -13.88 -5.60 9.66
C ALA A 71 -14.76 -5.80 10.91
N GLY A 72 -15.07 -7.05 11.28
CA GLY A 72 -15.80 -7.40 12.50
C GLY A 72 -17.27 -6.99 12.49
#